data_AF-A0A227GM57-F1
#
_entry.id   AF-A0A227GM57-F1
#
_cell.length_a   1.000
_cell.length_b   1.000
_cell.length_c   1.000
_cell.angle_alpha   90.00
_cell.angle_beta   90.00
_cell.angle_gamma   90.00
#
_symmetry.space_group_name_H-M   'P 1'
#
loop_
_entity.id
_entity.type
_entity.pdbx_description
1 polymer ?
#
loop_
_entity_poly.entity_id
_entity_poly.type
_entity_poly.pdbx_seq_one_letter_code
_entity_poly.pdbx_strand_id
1 'polypeptide(L)' 'RPNVSYAPYVQNQEGYFVLISQIARHARNLLENPNVSLMMIEDEDSSKQLFARKRLTFDAVATVVERDTEMW' A
#
# COMPACT_ATOMS: atom_id res chain seq x y z
N ARG A 1 2.22 2.60 -16.56
CA ARG A 1 3.55 3.14 -16.16
C ARG A 1 3.75 2.86 -14.68
N PRO A 2 4.94 2.45 -14.20
CA PRO A 2 5.15 2.21 -12.78
C PRO A 2 4.93 3.50 -11.98
N ASN A 3 4.28 3.40 -10.83
CA ASN A 3 4.07 4.52 -9.92
C ASN A 3 4.37 4.09 -8.49
N VAL A 4 5.24 4.85 -7.83
CA VAL A 4 5.49 4.74 -6.40
C VAL A 4 4.71 5.86 -5.70
N SER A 5 4.05 5.51 -4.59
CA SER A 5 3.31 6.44 -3.74
C SER A 5 3.17 5.83 -2.35
N TYR A 6 2.48 6.53 -1.45
CA TYR A 6 2.14 6.05 -0.13
C TYR A 6 0.62 6.19 0.07
N ALA A 7 0.06 5.37 0.95
CA ALA A 7 -1.33 5.44 1.33
C ALA A 7 -1.47 5.12 2.83
N PRO A 8 -2.43 5.74 3.54
CA PRO A 8 -2.79 5.27 4.87
C PRO A 8 -3.30 3.83 4.76
N TYR A 9 -2.95 3.01 5.75
CA TYR A 9 -3.34 1.61 5.78
C TYR A 9 -3.76 1.16 7.17
N VAL A 10 -4.55 0.09 7.19
CA VAL A 10 -4.87 -0.71 8.38
C VAL A 10 -4.48 -2.15 8.10
N GLN A 11 -3.97 -2.85 9.11
CA GLN A 11 -3.67 -4.27 9.04
C GLN A 11 -4.54 -5.02 10.05
N ASN A 12 -5.21 -6.08 9.60
CA ASN A 12 -5.95 -7.00 10.46
C ASN A 12 -5.69 -8.46 10.00
N GLN A 13 -6.51 -9.41 10.46
CA GLN A 13 -6.37 -10.83 10.12
C GLN A 13 -6.61 -11.12 8.62
N GLU A 14 -7.41 -10.30 7.95
CA GLU A 14 -7.74 -10.42 6.53
C GLU A 14 -6.69 -9.80 5.61
N GLY A 15 -5.76 -9.00 6.15
CA GLY A 15 -4.62 -8.45 5.42
C GLY A 15 -4.48 -6.93 5.56
N TYR A 16 -3.96 -6.31 4.50
CA TYR A 16 -3.68 -4.88 4.45
C TYR A 16 -4.76 -4.15 3.64
N PHE A 17 -5.39 -3.17 4.28
CA PHE A 17 -6.41 -2.32 3.69
C PHE A 17 -5.84 -0.94 3.50
N VAL A 18 -5.97 -0.38 2.30
CA VAL A 18 -5.49 0.98 1.99
C VAL A 18 -6.67 1.86 1.64
N LEU A 19 -6.70 3.07 2.18
CA LEU A 19 -7.70 4.07 1.84
C LEU A 19 -7.09 5.08 0.87
N ILE A 20 -7.51 5.02 -0.39
CA ILE A 20 -6.97 5.87 -1.46
C ILE A 20 -8.09 6.58 -2.22
N SER A 21 -7.86 7.86 -2.53
CA SER A 21 -8.78 8.62 -3.36
C SER A 21 -8.76 8.12 -4.80
N GLN A 22 -9.93 7.92 -5.40
CA GLN A 22 -10.05 7.54 -6.82
C GLN A 22 -9.45 8.57 -7.78
N ILE A 23 -9.29 9.83 -7.34
CA ILE A 23 -8.64 10.89 -8.12
C ILE A 23 -7.13 10.65 -8.24
N ALA A 24 -6.55 9.95 -7.26
CA ALA A 24 -5.13 9.67 -7.23
C ALA A 24 -4.70 8.76 -8.38
N ARG A 25 -3.53 9.04 -8.96
CA ARG A 25 -2.98 8.26 -10.07
C ARG A 25 -2.74 6.79 -9.68
N HIS A 26 -2.26 6.52 -8.46
CA HIS A 26 -2.06 5.17 -7.97
C HIS A 26 -3.37 4.39 -7.83
N ALA A 27 -4.50 5.04 -7.49
CA ALA A 27 -5.80 4.37 -7.43
C ALA A 27 -6.26 3.91 -8.82
N ARG A 28 -6.18 4.79 -9.83
CA ARG A 28 -6.49 4.41 -11.23
C ARG A 28 -5.59 3.29 -11.74
N ASN A 29 -4.30 3.34 -11.42
CA ASN A 29 -3.38 2.28 -11.80
C ASN A 29 -3.74 0.92 -11.19
N LEU A 30 -4.16 0.89 -9.91
CA LEU A 30 -4.56 -0.35 -9.23
C LEU A 30 -5.86 -0.94 -9.80
N LEU A 31 -6.78 -0.09 -10.25
CA LEU A 31 -8.01 -0.53 -10.92
C LEU A 31 -7.72 -1.16 -12.29
N GLU A 32 -6.71 -0.66 -13.02
CA GLU A 32 -6.30 -1.22 -14.32
C GLU A 32 -5.36 -2.43 -14.18
N ASN A 33 -4.48 -2.42 -13.18
CA ASN A 33 -3.53 -3.49 -12.90
C ASN A 33 -3.42 -3.70 -11.37
N PRO A 34 -4.01 -4.79 -10.85
CA PRO A 34 -4.04 -5.02 -9.41
C PRO A 34 -2.70 -5.51 -8.84
N ASN A 35 -1.72 -5.86 -9.67
CA ASN A 35 -0.41 -6.31 -9.20
C ASN A 35 0.37 -5.12 -8.61
N VAL A 36 0.76 -5.25 -7.35
CA VAL A 36 1.43 -4.19 -6.59
C VAL A 36 2.55 -4.75 -5.74
N SER A 37 3.58 -3.95 -5.49
CA SER A 37 4.59 -4.23 -4.49
C SER A 37 4.38 -3.27 -3.31
N LEU A 38 4.13 -3.83 -2.14
CA LEU A 38 3.93 -3.09 -0.89
C LEU A 38 5.26 -3.00 -0.15
N MET A 39 5.60 -1.83 0.36
CA MET A 39 6.81 -1.61 1.15
C MET A 39 6.47 -0.90 2.46
N MET A 40 6.81 -1.54 3.56
CA MET A 40 6.93 -0.90 4.87
C MET A 40 8.40 -0.58 5.11
N ILE A 41 8.69 0.64 5.53
CA ILE A 41 10.07 1.10 5.72
C ILE A 41 10.16 1.96 6.97
N GLU A 42 11.23 1.76 7.75
CA GLU A 42 11.56 2.54 8.94
C GLU A 42 11.76 4.02 8.59
N ASP A 43 11.26 4.94 9.43
CA ASP A 43 11.40 6.39 9.22
C ASP A 43 12.88 6.81 9.19
N GLU A 44 13.22 7.74 8.30
CA GLU A 44 14.59 8.20 8.11
C GLU A 44 15.19 8.81 9.39
N ASP A 45 14.39 9.58 10.13
CA ASP A 45 14.78 10.22 11.39
C ASP A 45 15.09 9.22 12.50
N SER A 46 14.41 8.07 12.48
CA SER A 46 14.59 6.99 13.47
C SER A 46 15.77 6.06 13.13
N SER A 47 16.31 6.15 11.91
CA SER A 47 17.32 5.23 11.43
C SER A 47 18.73 5.60 11.88
N LYS A 48 19.48 4.62 12.37
CA LYS A 48 20.92 4.77 12.70
C LYS A 48 21.81 4.91 11.46
N GLN A 49 21.33 4.46 10.30
CA GLN A 49 22.09 4.43 9.06
C GLN A 49 21.14 4.45 7.85
N LEU A 50 21.18 5.51 7.04
CA LEU A 50 20.25 5.73 5.93
C LEU A 50 20.22 4.56 4.92
N PHE A 51 21.37 3.93 4.68
CA PHE A 51 21.47 2.79 3.76
C PHE A 51 20.97 1.46 4.34
N ALA A 52 20.81 1.36 5.66
CA ALA A 52 20.46 0.13 6.37
C ALA A 52 19.09 0.20 7.06
N ARG A 53 18.18 1.04 6.54
CA ARG A 53 16.79 1.13 7.02
C ARG A 53 16.11 -0.23 6.97
N LYS A 54 15.47 -0.60 8.08
CA LYS A 54 14.63 -1.79 8.12
C LYS A 54 13.50 -1.59 7.12
N ARG A 55 13.32 -2.58 6.25
CA ARG A 55 12.25 -2.57 5.26
C ARG A 55 11.71 -3.98 5.06
N LEU A 56 10.43 -4.04 4.75
CA LEU A 56 9.70 -5.24 4.46
C LEU A 56 8.92 -5.00 3.17
N THR A 57 9.14 -5.87 2.18
CA THR A 57 8.53 -5.76 0.85
C THR A 57 7.80 -7.05 0.53
N PHE A 58 6.58 -6.92 0.02
CA PHE A 58 5.77 -8.04 -0.45
C PHE A 58 5.16 -7.72 -1.81
N ASP A 59 5.08 -8.72 -2.67
CA ASP A 59 4.23 -8.66 -3.85
C ASP A 59 2.81 -9.06 -3.44
N ALA A 60 1.82 -8.31 -3.92
CA ALA A 60 0.42 -8.48 -3.59
C ALA A 60 -0.48 -8.20 -4.80
N VAL A 61 -1.72 -8.65 -4.70
CA VAL A 61 -2.79 -8.36 -5.66
C VAL A 61 -3.87 -7.56 -4.95
N ALA A 62 -4.11 -6.34 -5.40
CA ALA A 62 -5.13 -5.47 -4.85
C ALA A 62 -6.53 -5.92 -5.27
N THR A 63 -7.46 -5.90 -4.31
CA THR A 63 -8.89 -6.15 -4.55
C THR A 63 -9.68 -4.96 -4.04
N VAL A 64 -10.68 -4.51 -4.81
CA VAL A 64 -11.57 -3.42 -4.39
C VAL A 64 -12.52 -3.96 -3.32
N VAL A 65 -12.57 -3.26 -2.18
CA VAL A 65 -13.56 -3.51 -1.14
C VAL A 65 -14.75 -2.59 -1.42
N GLU A 66 -15.89 -3.20 -1.76
CA GLU A 66 -17.12 -2.46 -2.02
C GLU A 66 -17.68 -1.87 -0.71
N ARG A 67 -18.28 -0.69 -0.82
CA ARG A 67 -18.95 -0.06 0.32
C ARG A 67 -20.11 -0.94 0.80
N ASP A 68 -20.40 -0.84 2.09
CA ASP A 68 -21.49 -1.56 2.75
C ASP A 68 -21.32 -3.10 2.77
N THR A 69 -20.09 -3.58 2.63
CA THR A 69 -19.72 -4.99 2.84
C THR A 69 -19.12 -5.19 4.23
N GLU A 70 -19.10 -6.43 4.74
CA GLU A 70 -18.48 -6.73 6.05
C GLU A 70 -16.98 -6.40 6.12
N MET A 71 -16.34 -6.29 4.95
CA MET A 71 -14.92 -5.99 4.80
C MET A 71 -14.62 -4.49 4.75
N TRP A 72 -15.64 -3.62 4.67
CA TRP A 72 -15.53 -2.16 4.62
C TRP A 72 -15.63 -1.53 6.01
#